data_AF-A0A7S1EV12-F1
#
_entry.id   AF-A0A7S1EV12-F1
#
_cell.length_a   1.000
_cell.length_b   1.000
_cell.length_c   1.000
_cell.angle_alpha   90.00
_cell.angle_beta   90.00
_cell.angle_gamma   90.00
#
_symmetry.space_group_name_H-M   'P 1'
#
loop_
_entity.id
_entity.type
_entity.pdbx_description
1 polymer ?
#
loop_
_entity_poly.entity_id
_entity_poly.type
_entity_poly.pdbx_seq_one_letter_code
_entity_poly.pdbx_strand_id
1 'polypeptide(L)'
;PGRSADSSPESMKFFRTLFQGDTATAFAYVEKGSYKPSESDLNEILTVLCRARRLTLAMSVINEAHKWNLMPPTSVKTGTIVIDVYGKARLLTRAFETYEQMMNHGIEPNAITYNALISACARSVNAQLAFRLFAVMRARGVRADKFTYGALIDACAKAGLVEHAFQIANVMSRSGIEKDQTVYSALIDACGRCGAVNRAFLVFEEMKRAGVFPNLVTFAVLIDCCGDALMPDLAFEVFREIKHWNLKPNVIATIN
;
A
#
# COMPACT_ATOMS: atom_id res chain seq x y z
N PRO A 1 22.51 5.81 -14.12
CA PRO A 1 22.76 5.50 -15.55
C PRO A 1 21.44 5.09 -16.23
N GLY A 2 20.93 5.97 -17.09
CA GLY A 2 19.62 5.86 -17.72
C GLY A 2 19.02 7.23 -18.01
N ARG A 3 19.81 8.12 -18.64
CA ARG A 3 19.30 9.34 -19.24
C ARG A 3 18.74 8.96 -20.60
N SER A 4 17.43 8.99 -20.75
CA SER A 4 16.76 9.10 -22.05
C SER A 4 15.45 9.87 -21.86
N ALA A 5 15.57 11.12 -21.43
CA ALA A 5 14.51 12.10 -21.65
C ALA A 5 15.05 13.02 -22.73
N ASP A 6 14.60 12.81 -23.95
CA ASP A 6 14.69 13.79 -25.02
C ASP A 6 13.80 14.97 -24.59
N SER A 7 14.34 15.85 -23.73
CA SER A 7 13.55 16.86 -23.04
C SER A 7 13.33 18.05 -23.97
N SER A 8 12.41 17.90 -24.91
CA SER A 8 11.93 19.02 -25.71
C SER A 8 11.38 20.13 -24.78
N PRO A 9 11.52 21.41 -25.13
CA PRO A 9 10.99 22.51 -24.32
C PRO A 9 9.50 22.35 -23.99
N GLU A 10 8.74 21.71 -24.89
CA GLU A 10 7.30 21.47 -24.72
C GLU A 10 6.98 20.35 -23.73
N SER A 11 7.79 19.29 -23.64
CA SER A 11 7.59 18.26 -22.61
C SER A 11 7.78 18.85 -21.21
N MET A 12 8.81 19.68 -21.02
CA MET A 12 9.06 20.34 -19.73
C MET A 12 7.96 21.33 -19.34
N LYS A 13 7.37 22.04 -20.31
CA LYS A 13 6.19 22.89 -20.07
C LYS A 13 5.00 22.05 -19.62
N PHE A 14 4.70 20.97 -20.34
CA PHE A 14 3.62 20.04 -19.99
C PHE A 14 3.77 19.52 -18.54
N PHE A 15 4.93 18.95 -18.19
CA PHE A 15 5.16 18.43 -16.85
C PHE A 15 5.01 19.51 -15.78
N ARG A 16 5.63 20.68 -15.97
CA ARG A 16 5.56 21.78 -14.99
C ARG A 16 4.12 22.22 -14.75
N THR A 17 3.36 22.45 -15.81
CA THR A 17 1.95 22.86 -15.73
C THR A 17 1.10 21.78 -15.05
N LEU A 18 1.27 20.51 -15.43
CA LEU A 18 0.57 19.39 -14.82
C LEU A 18 0.87 19.28 -13.32
N PHE A 19 2.14 19.34 -12.93
CA PHE A 19 2.56 19.26 -11.53
C PHE A 19 2.18 20.51 -10.73
N GLN A 20 1.87 21.65 -11.34
CA GLN A 20 1.24 22.79 -10.66
C GLN A 20 -0.26 22.56 -10.40
N GLY A 21 -0.86 21.52 -10.99
CA GLY A 21 -2.28 21.19 -10.85
C GLY A 21 -3.17 21.78 -11.94
N ASP A 22 -2.61 22.54 -12.88
CA ASP A 22 -3.32 23.08 -14.03
C ASP A 22 -3.49 22.00 -15.12
N THR A 23 -4.43 21.09 -14.88
CA THR A 23 -4.73 19.98 -15.79
C THR A 23 -5.29 20.45 -17.13
N ALA A 24 -6.06 21.54 -17.15
CA ALA A 24 -6.66 22.06 -18.38
C ALA A 24 -5.59 22.52 -19.37
N THR A 25 -4.65 23.36 -18.92
CA THR A 25 -3.56 23.84 -19.78
C THR A 25 -2.62 22.69 -20.13
N ALA A 26 -2.31 21.79 -19.19
CA ALA A 26 -1.47 20.64 -19.45
C ALA A 26 -2.05 19.75 -20.56
N PHE A 27 -3.32 19.37 -20.45
CA PHE A 27 -3.96 18.49 -21.43
C PHE A 27 -4.18 19.17 -22.78
N ALA A 28 -4.37 20.50 -22.80
CA ALA A 28 -4.42 21.28 -24.03
C ALA A 28 -3.12 21.22 -24.86
N TYR A 29 -1.94 21.06 -24.23
CA TYR A 29 -0.69 20.82 -25.00
C TYR A 29 -0.75 19.51 -25.78
N VAL A 30 -1.45 18.50 -25.26
CA VAL A 30 -1.61 17.20 -25.93
C VAL A 30 -2.65 17.29 -27.05
N GLU A 31 -3.80 17.91 -26.77
CA GLU A 31 -4.87 18.08 -27.75
C GLU A 31 -4.43 18.91 -28.97
N LYS A 32 -3.60 19.93 -28.76
CA LYS A 32 -3.02 20.76 -29.83
C LYS A 32 -1.86 20.08 -30.58
N GLY A 33 -1.45 18.88 -30.16
CA GLY A 33 -0.32 18.16 -30.73
C GLY A 33 1.06 18.74 -30.38
N SER A 34 1.14 19.72 -29.48
CA SER A 34 2.41 20.32 -29.02
C SER A 34 3.25 19.34 -28.20
N TYR A 35 2.61 18.36 -27.57
CA TYR A 35 3.25 17.28 -26.84
C TYR A 35 2.50 15.97 -27.06
N LYS A 36 3.22 14.86 -27.25
CA LYS A 36 2.61 13.53 -27.40
C LYS A 36 3.13 12.61 -26.29
N PRO A 37 2.34 12.37 -25.22
CA PRO A 37 2.76 11.51 -24.12
C PRO A 37 3.05 10.09 -24.60
N SER A 38 4.18 9.55 -24.18
CA SER A 38 4.52 8.13 -24.31
C SER A 38 4.06 7.32 -23.09
N GLU A 39 4.08 6.00 -23.21
CA GLU A 39 3.89 5.10 -22.06
C GLU A 39 4.94 5.33 -20.96
N SER A 40 6.17 5.73 -21.33
CA SER A 40 7.21 6.07 -20.37
C SER A 40 6.85 7.32 -19.57
N ASP A 41 6.35 8.36 -20.25
CA ASP A 41 5.93 9.61 -19.60
C ASP A 41 4.77 9.36 -18.64
N LEU A 42 3.77 8.57 -19.07
CA LEU A 42 2.64 8.17 -18.22
C LEU A 42 3.13 7.46 -16.95
N ASN A 43 4.04 6.50 -17.09
CA ASN A 43 4.60 5.76 -15.97
C ASN A 43 5.37 6.65 -14.99
N GLU A 44 6.14 7.60 -15.50
CA GLU A 44 6.89 8.55 -14.68
C GLU A 44 5.95 9.49 -13.92
N ILE A 45 4.98 10.10 -14.61
CA ILE A 45 3.98 10.99 -14.02
C ILE A 45 3.23 10.27 -12.90
N LEU A 46 2.65 9.11 -13.20
CA LEU A 46 1.84 8.37 -12.24
C LEU A 46 2.67 7.89 -11.05
N THR A 47 3.92 7.45 -11.28
CA THR A 47 4.83 7.07 -10.18
C THR A 47 5.11 8.26 -9.26
N VAL A 48 5.40 9.45 -9.81
CA VAL A 48 5.67 10.66 -9.03
C VAL A 48 4.42 11.11 -8.28
N LEU A 49 3.26 11.19 -8.94
CA LEU A 49 2.00 11.60 -8.32
C LEU A 49 1.56 10.64 -7.21
N CYS A 50 1.73 9.34 -7.43
CA CYS A 50 1.43 8.30 -6.45
C CYS A 50 2.32 8.45 -5.20
N ARG A 51 3.63 8.69 -5.37
CA ARG A 51 4.56 8.95 -4.25
C ARG A 51 4.24 10.24 -3.51
N ALA A 52 3.86 11.30 -4.24
CA ALA A 52 3.44 12.58 -3.67
C ALA A 52 2.03 12.55 -3.06
N ARG A 53 1.34 11.39 -3.06
CA ARG A 53 -0.05 11.22 -2.61
C ARG A 53 -1.07 12.15 -3.30
N ARG A 54 -0.77 12.64 -4.51
CA ARG A 54 -1.65 13.48 -5.32
C ARG A 54 -2.60 12.61 -6.15
N LEU A 55 -3.38 11.78 -5.46
CA LEU A 55 -4.20 10.74 -6.09
C LEU A 55 -5.30 11.32 -7.00
N THR A 56 -5.85 12.48 -6.68
CA THR A 56 -6.84 13.18 -7.52
C THR A 56 -6.27 13.55 -8.88
N LEU A 57 -5.06 14.10 -8.90
CA LEU A 57 -4.34 14.41 -10.14
C LEU A 57 -3.90 13.14 -10.87
N ALA A 58 -3.46 12.10 -10.15
CA ALA A 58 -3.14 10.83 -10.79
C ALA A 58 -4.36 10.21 -11.50
N MET A 59 -5.55 10.30 -10.90
CA MET A 59 -6.79 9.84 -11.50
C MET A 59 -7.20 10.66 -12.73
N SER A 60 -7.01 11.99 -12.71
CA SER A 60 -7.29 12.80 -13.91
C SER A 60 -6.35 12.45 -15.06
N VAL A 61 -5.07 12.20 -14.79
CA VAL A 61 -4.10 11.72 -15.79
C VAL A 61 -4.50 10.34 -16.34
N ILE A 62 -4.95 9.39 -15.50
CA ILE A 62 -5.40 8.07 -15.99
C ILE A 62 -6.67 8.20 -16.85
N ASN A 63 -7.62 9.03 -16.45
CA ASN A 63 -8.82 9.28 -17.26
C ASN A 63 -8.43 9.86 -18.64
N GLU A 64 -7.49 10.80 -18.67
CA GLU A 64 -7.01 11.43 -19.90
C GLU A 64 -6.17 10.47 -20.77
N ALA A 65 -5.43 9.54 -20.15
CA ALA A 65 -4.61 8.55 -20.85
C ALA A 65 -5.41 7.65 -21.82
N HIS A 66 -6.72 7.50 -21.62
CA HIS A 66 -7.61 6.82 -22.57
C HIS A 66 -7.69 7.57 -23.91
N LYS A 67 -7.75 8.91 -23.87
CA LYS A 67 -7.73 9.74 -25.09
C LYS A 67 -6.37 9.75 -25.78
N TRP A 68 -5.31 9.53 -25.02
CA TRP A 68 -3.94 9.41 -25.55
C TRP A 68 -3.65 8.02 -26.15
N ASN A 69 -4.62 7.10 -26.13
CA ASN A 69 -4.45 5.70 -26.53
C ASN A 69 -3.35 4.97 -25.74
N LEU A 70 -3.18 5.33 -24.46
CA LEU A 70 -2.25 4.67 -23.54
C LEU A 70 -2.96 3.72 -22.57
N MET A 71 -4.27 3.56 -22.73
CA MET A 71 -5.12 2.62 -22.00
C MET A 71 -5.99 1.82 -23.00
N PRO A 72 -6.23 0.51 -22.79
CA PRO A 72 -5.79 -0.32 -21.67
C PRO A 72 -4.26 -0.49 -21.60
N PRO A 73 -3.70 -0.90 -20.45
CA PRO A 73 -2.25 -1.02 -20.30
C PRO A 73 -1.66 -1.99 -21.33
N THR A 74 -0.54 -1.60 -21.93
CA THR A 74 0.22 -2.42 -22.91
C THR A 74 1.41 -3.15 -22.28
N SER A 75 1.75 -2.82 -21.04
CA SER A 75 2.82 -3.48 -20.28
C SER A 75 2.44 -3.75 -18.83
N VAL A 76 3.13 -4.72 -18.22
CA VAL A 76 2.97 -5.07 -16.80
C VAL A 76 3.24 -3.87 -15.90
N LYS A 77 4.21 -3.02 -16.27
CA LYS A 77 4.61 -1.85 -15.49
C LYS A 77 3.46 -0.83 -15.41
N THR A 78 2.89 -0.47 -16.56
CA THR A 78 1.78 0.51 -16.64
C THR A 78 0.56 -0.02 -15.89
N GLY A 79 0.17 -1.27 -16.13
CA GLY A 79 -0.97 -1.88 -15.43
C GLY A 79 -0.77 -1.93 -13.91
N THR A 80 0.44 -2.27 -13.45
CA THR A 80 0.78 -2.29 -12.01
C THR A 80 0.69 -0.91 -11.38
N ILE A 81 1.18 0.14 -12.05
CA ILE A 81 1.11 1.52 -11.55
C ILE A 81 -0.33 2.00 -11.45
N VAL A 82 -1.14 1.75 -12.49
CA VAL A 82 -2.57 2.12 -12.51
C VAL A 82 -3.34 1.41 -11.40
N ILE A 83 -3.10 0.11 -11.21
CA ILE A 83 -3.66 -0.68 -10.10
C ILE A 83 -3.27 -0.10 -8.74
N ASP A 84 -2.00 0.25 -8.52
CA ASP A 84 -1.53 0.84 -7.27
C ASP A 84 -2.18 2.21 -7.00
N VAL A 85 -2.32 3.05 -8.03
CA VAL A 85 -3.03 4.34 -7.93
C VAL A 85 -4.49 4.13 -7.54
N TYR A 86 -5.24 3.26 -8.23
CA TYR A 86 -6.62 2.96 -7.89
C TYR A 86 -6.77 2.34 -6.50
N GLY A 87 -5.86 1.43 -6.13
CA GLY A 87 -5.83 0.81 -4.81
C GLY A 87 -5.61 1.83 -3.69
N LYS A 88 -4.68 2.78 -3.87
CA LYS A 88 -4.46 3.89 -2.92
C LYS A 88 -5.63 4.87 -2.88
N ALA A 89 -6.33 5.07 -3.99
CA ALA A 89 -7.55 5.87 -4.06
C ALA A 89 -8.81 5.13 -3.55
N ARG A 90 -8.68 3.89 -3.05
CA ARG A 90 -9.79 3.03 -2.60
C ARG A 90 -10.82 2.71 -3.68
N LEU A 91 -10.43 2.79 -4.95
CA LEU A 91 -11.26 2.44 -6.11
C LEU A 91 -11.03 0.98 -6.50
N LEU A 92 -11.46 0.06 -5.62
CA LEU A 92 -11.18 -1.37 -5.78
C LEU A 92 -11.69 -1.91 -7.12
N THR A 93 -12.92 -1.56 -7.52
CA THR A 93 -13.50 -2.00 -8.80
C THR A 93 -12.61 -1.65 -9.99
N ARG A 94 -12.11 -0.40 -10.07
CA ARG A 94 -11.23 0.04 -11.16
C ARG A 94 -9.87 -0.66 -11.16
N ALA A 95 -9.33 -0.98 -9.97
CA ALA A 95 -8.12 -1.77 -9.87
C ALA A 95 -8.32 -3.19 -10.47
N PHE A 96 -9.48 -3.82 -10.22
CA PHE A 96 -9.80 -5.12 -10.80
C PHE A 96 -10.14 -5.06 -12.29
N GLU A 97 -10.84 -4.02 -12.75
CA GLU A 97 -11.05 -3.78 -14.19
C GLU A 97 -9.71 -3.66 -14.93
N THR A 98 -8.73 -2.96 -14.34
CA THR A 98 -7.39 -2.85 -14.92
C THR A 98 -6.68 -4.21 -14.95
N TYR A 99 -6.80 -5.01 -13.88
CA TYR A 99 -6.27 -6.38 -13.85
C TYR A 99 -6.90 -7.27 -14.91
N GLU A 100 -8.22 -7.22 -15.10
CA GLU A 100 -8.94 -7.96 -16.14
C GLU A 100 -8.53 -7.51 -17.54
N GLN A 101 -8.35 -6.20 -17.76
CA GLN A 101 -7.81 -5.67 -19.01
C GLN A 101 -6.41 -6.23 -19.28
N MET A 102 -5.50 -6.24 -18.29
CA MET A 102 -4.17 -6.84 -18.45
C MET A 102 -4.29 -8.32 -18.87
N MET A 103 -5.14 -9.08 -18.19
CA MET A 103 -5.35 -10.50 -18.51
C MET A 103 -5.88 -10.72 -19.94
N ASN A 104 -6.87 -9.92 -20.36
CA ASN A 104 -7.47 -10.01 -21.68
C ASN A 104 -6.50 -9.67 -22.81
N HIS A 105 -5.45 -8.88 -22.52
CA HIS A 105 -4.39 -8.53 -23.47
C HIS A 105 -3.17 -9.47 -23.36
N GLY A 106 -3.25 -10.55 -22.59
CA GLY A 106 -2.14 -11.50 -22.41
C GLY A 106 -0.97 -10.95 -21.60
N ILE A 107 -1.19 -9.89 -20.81
CA ILE A 107 -0.17 -9.27 -19.96
C ILE A 107 -0.17 -9.98 -18.61
N GLU A 108 0.84 -10.81 -18.38
CA GLU A 108 0.93 -11.61 -17.15
C GLU A 108 1.26 -10.77 -15.91
N PRO A 109 0.38 -10.75 -14.88
CA PRO A 109 0.63 -10.08 -13.62
C PRO A 109 1.81 -10.71 -12.86
N ASN A 110 2.67 -9.88 -12.28
CA ASN A 110 3.80 -10.35 -11.46
C ASN A 110 3.51 -10.16 -9.96
N ALA A 111 4.48 -10.52 -9.12
CA ALA A 111 4.33 -10.38 -7.66
C ALA A 111 3.99 -8.94 -7.23
N ILE A 112 4.53 -7.92 -7.90
CA ILE A 112 4.24 -6.52 -7.59
C ILE A 112 2.78 -6.20 -7.91
N THR A 113 2.26 -6.68 -9.05
CA THR A 113 0.85 -6.50 -9.43
C THR A 113 -0.10 -7.14 -8.41
N TYR A 114 0.18 -8.39 -8.00
CA TYR A 114 -0.62 -9.07 -6.98
C TYR A 114 -0.54 -8.37 -5.62
N ASN A 115 0.65 -7.94 -5.21
CA ASN A 115 0.85 -7.19 -3.97
C ASN A 115 0.05 -5.88 -3.97
N ALA A 116 -0.02 -5.18 -5.10
CA ALA A 116 -0.82 -3.96 -5.24
C ALA A 116 -2.33 -4.24 -5.09
N LEU A 117 -2.84 -5.30 -5.73
CA LEU A 117 -4.25 -5.71 -5.62
C LEU A 117 -4.63 -6.19 -4.21
N ILE A 118 -3.78 -7.00 -3.58
CA ILE A 118 -3.99 -7.46 -2.19
C ILE A 118 -3.98 -6.27 -1.24
N SER A 119 -3.05 -5.33 -1.42
CA SER A 119 -3.01 -4.08 -0.65
C SER A 119 -4.25 -3.21 -0.89
N ALA A 120 -4.80 -3.19 -2.10
CA ALA A 120 -6.05 -2.50 -2.41
C ALA A 120 -7.22 -3.15 -1.65
N CYS A 121 -7.29 -4.49 -1.64
CA CYS A 121 -8.30 -5.22 -0.87
C CYS A 121 -8.21 -4.90 0.63
N ALA A 122 -7.00 -4.83 1.19
CA ALA A 122 -6.79 -4.45 2.59
C ALA A 122 -7.34 -3.05 2.91
N ARG A 123 -7.08 -2.05 2.03
CA ARG A 123 -7.58 -0.67 2.20
C ARG A 123 -9.10 -0.54 2.10
N SER A 124 -9.73 -1.46 1.40
CA SER A 124 -11.19 -1.59 1.24
C SER A 124 -11.81 -2.63 2.18
N VAL A 125 -11.05 -3.15 3.16
CA VAL A 125 -11.51 -4.11 4.19
C VAL A 125 -12.13 -5.39 3.58
N ASN A 126 -11.58 -5.85 2.46
CA ASN A 126 -12.06 -7.05 1.75
C ASN A 126 -11.04 -8.20 1.84
N ALA A 127 -10.89 -8.79 3.04
CA ALA A 127 -9.94 -9.88 3.29
C ALA A 127 -10.24 -11.14 2.47
N GLN A 128 -11.52 -11.45 2.21
CA GLN A 128 -11.90 -12.62 1.40
C GLN A 128 -11.35 -12.53 -0.03
N LEU A 129 -11.44 -11.35 -0.66
CA LEU A 129 -10.88 -11.14 -1.99
C LEU A 129 -9.35 -11.14 -1.98
N ALA A 130 -8.72 -10.60 -0.93
CA ALA A 130 -7.28 -10.70 -0.73
C ALA A 130 -6.79 -12.16 -0.70
N PHE A 131 -7.49 -13.05 0.01
CA PHE A 131 -7.18 -14.48 0.04
C PHE A 131 -7.38 -15.18 -1.30
N ARG A 132 -8.44 -14.82 -2.04
CA ARG A 132 -8.66 -15.34 -3.40
C ARG A 132 -7.51 -14.97 -4.32
N LEU A 133 -7.07 -13.71 -4.30
CA LEU A 133 -5.91 -13.27 -5.08
C LEU A 133 -4.63 -14.01 -4.70
N PHE A 134 -4.40 -14.24 -3.40
CA PHE A 134 -3.25 -15.03 -2.94
C PHE A 134 -3.29 -16.47 -3.46
N ALA A 135 -4.47 -17.11 -3.46
CA ALA A 135 -4.64 -18.45 -4.04
C ALA A 135 -4.37 -18.45 -5.55
N VAL A 136 -4.88 -17.46 -6.29
CA VAL A 136 -4.63 -17.30 -7.73
C VAL A 136 -3.14 -17.08 -8.02
N MET A 137 -2.48 -16.19 -7.28
CA MET A 137 -1.05 -15.92 -7.38
C MET A 137 -0.23 -17.21 -7.24
N ARG A 138 -0.56 -18.04 -6.25
CA ARG A 138 0.10 -19.35 -6.03
C ARG A 138 -0.20 -20.36 -7.13
N ALA A 139 -1.46 -20.45 -7.58
CA ALA A 139 -1.86 -21.37 -8.64
C ALA A 139 -1.14 -21.07 -9.97
N ARG A 140 -0.76 -19.81 -10.19
CA ARG A 140 0.02 -19.36 -11.35
C ARG A 140 1.54 -19.44 -11.14
N GLY A 141 2.01 -19.99 -10.03
CA GLY A 141 3.43 -20.13 -9.73
C GLY A 141 4.14 -18.80 -9.41
N VAL A 142 3.40 -17.71 -9.18
CA VAL A 142 3.99 -16.44 -8.75
C VAL A 142 4.33 -16.55 -7.26
N ARG A 143 5.61 -16.47 -6.92
CA ARG A 143 6.09 -16.65 -5.55
C ARG A 143 5.71 -15.45 -4.68
N ALA A 144 5.01 -15.72 -3.58
CA ALA A 144 4.72 -14.75 -2.55
C ALA A 144 6.00 -14.26 -1.86
N ASP A 145 6.06 -12.96 -1.57
CA ASP A 145 7.17 -12.31 -0.89
C ASP A 145 6.70 -11.64 0.41
N LYS A 146 7.63 -10.96 1.10
CA LYS A 146 7.32 -10.27 2.36
C LYS A 146 6.18 -9.24 2.21
N PHE A 147 6.05 -8.61 1.05
CA PHE A 147 5.00 -7.62 0.81
C PHE A 147 3.64 -8.30 0.61
N THR A 148 3.61 -9.48 -0.02
CA THR A 148 2.40 -10.30 -0.13
C THR A 148 1.85 -10.66 1.25
N TYR A 149 2.70 -11.21 2.12
CA TYR A 149 2.28 -11.61 3.46
C TYR A 149 1.91 -10.41 4.34
N GLY A 150 2.68 -9.33 4.30
CA GLY A 150 2.34 -8.09 5.01
C GLY A 150 0.98 -7.52 4.59
N ALA A 151 0.67 -7.51 3.29
CA ALA A 151 -0.61 -7.03 2.79
C ALA A 151 -1.80 -7.93 3.18
N LEU A 152 -1.60 -9.26 3.23
CA LEU A 152 -2.62 -10.20 3.72
C LEU A 152 -2.89 -10.02 5.22
N ILE A 153 -1.85 -9.86 6.03
CA ILE A 153 -1.98 -9.65 7.47
C ILE A 153 -2.67 -8.30 7.75
N ASP A 154 -2.31 -7.24 7.02
CA ASP A 154 -2.99 -5.94 7.08
C ASP A 154 -4.49 -6.06 6.68
N ALA A 155 -4.81 -6.86 5.66
CA ALA A 155 -6.20 -7.13 5.28
C ALA A 155 -6.98 -7.84 6.41
N CYS A 156 -6.37 -8.83 7.06
CA CYS A 156 -6.96 -9.52 8.20
C CYS A 156 -7.14 -8.59 9.40
N ALA A 157 -6.12 -7.80 9.74
CA ALA A 157 -6.15 -6.85 10.85
C ALA A 157 -7.30 -5.86 10.70
N LYS A 158 -7.42 -5.22 9.53
CA LYS A 158 -8.50 -4.28 9.22
C LYS A 158 -9.88 -4.92 9.21
N ALA A 159 -9.98 -6.21 8.86
CA ALA A 159 -11.23 -6.96 8.89
C ALA A 159 -11.56 -7.59 10.26
N GLY A 160 -10.72 -7.39 11.28
CA GLY A 160 -10.90 -8.00 12.61
C GLY A 160 -10.69 -9.53 12.63
N LEU A 161 -10.05 -10.09 11.60
CA LEU A 161 -9.82 -11.53 11.47
C LEU A 161 -8.51 -11.95 12.13
N VAL A 162 -8.42 -11.79 13.45
CA VAL A 162 -7.17 -11.99 14.23
C VAL A 162 -6.56 -13.36 14.01
N GLU A 163 -7.33 -14.44 14.14
CA GLU A 163 -6.77 -15.79 13.96
C GLU A 163 -6.21 -16.02 12.57
N HIS A 164 -6.85 -15.47 11.54
CA HIS A 164 -6.34 -15.57 10.17
C HIS A 164 -5.04 -14.77 10.00
N ALA A 165 -4.92 -13.60 10.63
CA ALA A 165 -3.69 -12.81 10.62
C ALA A 165 -2.51 -13.62 11.19
N PHE A 166 -2.70 -14.30 12.32
CA PHE A 166 -1.68 -15.16 12.93
C PHE A 166 -1.38 -16.41 12.10
N GLN A 167 -2.39 -17.03 11.49
CA GLN A 167 -2.18 -18.16 10.58
C GLN A 167 -1.31 -17.75 9.39
N ILE A 168 -1.55 -16.58 8.79
CA ILE A 168 -0.74 -16.06 7.69
C ILE A 168 0.68 -15.71 8.14
N ALA A 169 0.84 -15.13 9.33
CA ALA A 169 2.16 -14.89 9.91
C ALA A 169 2.95 -16.19 10.14
N ASN A 170 2.27 -17.27 10.56
CA ASN A 170 2.88 -18.59 10.69
C ASN A 170 3.27 -19.19 9.33
N VAL A 171 2.44 -19.04 8.30
CA VAL A 171 2.78 -19.47 6.93
C VAL A 171 3.98 -18.69 6.39
N MET A 172 4.04 -17.38 6.65
CA MET A 172 5.18 -16.52 6.31
C MET A 172 6.49 -17.04 6.94
N SER A 173 6.48 -17.32 8.25
CA SER A 173 7.65 -17.86 8.95
C SER A 173 8.05 -19.26 8.45
N ARG A 174 7.08 -20.16 8.21
CA ARG A 174 7.35 -21.49 7.62
C ARG A 174 7.91 -21.42 6.20
N SER A 175 7.63 -20.33 5.48
CA SER A 175 8.18 -20.06 4.15
C SER A 175 9.59 -19.47 4.21
N GLY A 176 10.20 -19.35 5.40
CA GLY A 176 11.52 -18.76 5.60
C GLY A 176 11.56 -17.24 5.44
N ILE A 177 10.41 -16.56 5.55
CA ILE A 177 10.33 -15.10 5.45
C ILE A 177 10.16 -14.54 6.86
N GLU A 178 11.10 -13.70 7.27
CA GLU A 178 11.11 -13.07 8.59
C GLU A 178 10.07 -11.95 8.68
N LYS A 179 9.42 -11.86 9.84
CA LYS A 179 8.47 -10.78 10.13
C LYS A 179 9.23 -9.47 10.29
N ASP A 180 8.81 -8.43 9.58
CA ASP A 180 9.36 -7.09 9.73
C ASP A 180 8.47 -6.22 10.63
N GLN A 181 8.88 -4.96 10.81
CA GLN A 181 8.14 -3.97 11.61
C GLN A 181 6.67 -3.84 11.16
N THR A 182 6.40 -3.92 9.85
CA THR A 182 5.05 -3.75 9.32
C THR A 182 4.16 -4.93 9.72
N VAL A 183 4.69 -6.15 9.64
CA VAL A 183 3.98 -7.37 10.04
C VAL A 183 3.66 -7.36 11.53
N TYR A 184 4.64 -7.03 12.38
CA TYR A 184 4.41 -6.95 13.83
C TYR A 184 3.38 -5.87 14.19
N SER A 185 3.49 -4.66 13.61
CA SER A 185 2.51 -3.60 13.84
C SER A 185 1.10 -4.02 13.41
N ALA A 186 0.94 -4.73 12.28
CA ALA A 186 -0.37 -5.21 11.82
C ALA A 186 -0.95 -6.32 12.71
N LEU A 187 -0.13 -7.23 13.25
CA LEU A 187 -0.59 -8.24 14.20
C LEU A 187 -1.04 -7.62 15.53
N ILE A 188 -0.32 -6.60 16.01
CA ILE A 188 -0.68 -5.84 17.22
C ILE A 188 -1.97 -5.04 16.99
N ASP A 189 -2.13 -4.36 15.85
CA ASP A 189 -3.36 -3.68 15.43
C ASP A 189 -4.55 -4.66 15.36
N ALA A 190 -4.36 -5.85 14.81
CA ALA A 190 -5.39 -6.89 14.78
C ALA A 190 -5.83 -7.29 16.20
N CYS A 191 -4.89 -7.55 17.10
CA CYS A 191 -5.19 -7.88 18.50
C CYS A 191 -5.95 -6.75 19.19
N GLY A 192 -5.53 -5.51 18.98
CA GLY A 192 -6.16 -4.34 19.61
C GLY A 192 -7.60 -4.14 19.18
N ARG A 193 -7.89 -4.26 17.89
CA ARG A 193 -9.26 -4.16 17.35
C ARG A 193 -10.23 -5.21 17.90
N CYS A 194 -9.73 -6.32 18.44
CA CYS A 194 -10.54 -7.38 19.03
C CYS A 194 -10.44 -7.44 20.56
N GLY A 195 -9.85 -6.43 21.21
CA GLY A 195 -9.70 -6.37 22.66
C GLY A 195 -8.77 -7.45 23.24
N ALA A 196 -7.96 -8.11 22.39
CA ALA A 196 -7.05 -9.16 22.80
C ALA A 196 -5.72 -8.59 23.34
N VAL A 197 -5.82 -7.72 24.35
CA VAL A 197 -4.69 -6.92 24.88
C VAL A 197 -3.50 -7.78 25.26
N ASN A 198 -3.71 -8.86 26.03
CA ASN A 198 -2.64 -9.78 26.42
C ASN A 198 -1.88 -10.35 25.20
N ARG A 199 -2.59 -10.65 24.11
CA ARG A 199 -1.98 -11.16 22.88
C ARG A 199 -1.23 -10.07 22.14
N ALA A 200 -1.71 -8.83 22.16
CA ALA A 200 -0.98 -7.68 21.61
C ALA A 200 0.39 -7.50 22.31
N PHE A 201 0.43 -7.59 23.63
CA PHE A 201 1.69 -7.53 24.40
C PHE A 201 2.60 -8.73 24.14
N LEU A 202 2.07 -9.95 23.99
CA LEU A 202 2.90 -11.10 23.60
C LEU A 202 3.58 -10.91 22.24
N VAL A 203 2.87 -10.35 21.26
CA VAL A 203 3.44 -10.01 19.95
C VAL A 203 4.47 -8.89 20.07
N PHE A 204 4.23 -7.89 20.92
CA PHE A 204 5.21 -6.83 21.19
C PHE A 204 6.50 -7.37 21.81
N GLU A 205 6.41 -8.31 22.76
CA GLU A 205 7.59 -8.99 23.31
C GLU A 205 8.30 -9.86 22.26
N GLU A 206 7.56 -10.55 21.38
CA GLU A 206 8.14 -11.28 20.25
C GLU A 206 8.93 -10.35 19.32
N MET A 207 8.35 -9.19 18.99
CA MET A 207 8.97 -8.14 18.17
C MET A 207 10.31 -7.68 18.76
N LYS A 208 10.36 -7.43 20.08
CA LYS A 208 11.59 -7.05 20.79
C LYS A 208 12.65 -8.16 20.73
N ARG A 209 12.27 -9.41 21.00
CA ARG A 209 13.19 -10.56 20.93
C ARG A 209 13.74 -10.80 19.53
N ALA A 210 12.95 -10.50 18.50
CA ALA A 210 13.37 -10.56 17.10
C ALA A 210 14.29 -9.39 16.69
N GLY A 211 14.57 -8.43 17.59
CA GLY A 211 15.39 -7.25 17.27
C GLY A 211 14.71 -6.26 16.32
N VAL A 212 13.38 -6.34 16.18
CA VAL A 212 12.62 -5.46 15.30
C VAL A 212 12.16 -4.24 16.10
N PHE A 213 12.52 -3.04 15.63
CA PHE A 213 12.24 -1.79 16.33
C PHE A 213 10.76 -1.43 16.23
N PRO A 214 10.04 -1.18 17.34
CA PRO A 214 8.67 -0.67 17.32
C PRO A 214 8.58 0.74 16.70
N ASN A 215 7.44 1.08 16.08
CA ASN A 215 7.14 2.44 15.62
C ASN A 215 6.02 3.09 16.46
N LEU A 216 5.75 4.37 16.20
CA LEU A 216 4.67 5.13 16.84
C LEU A 216 3.30 4.45 16.69
N VAL A 217 3.03 3.79 15.55
CA VAL A 217 1.77 3.07 15.33
C VAL A 217 1.63 1.90 16.30
N THR A 218 2.71 1.15 16.53
CA THR A 218 2.75 0.03 17.48
C THR A 218 2.40 0.50 18.89
N PHE A 219 2.99 1.61 19.33
CA PHE A 219 2.75 2.17 20.65
C PHE A 219 1.36 2.79 20.80
N ALA A 220 0.87 3.50 19.78
CA ALA A 220 -0.48 4.05 19.79
C ALA A 220 -1.52 2.95 19.99
N VAL A 221 -1.42 1.85 19.22
CA VAL A 221 -2.33 0.71 19.37
C VAL A 221 -2.24 0.10 20.77
N LEU A 222 -1.04 -0.11 21.32
CA LEU A 222 -0.90 -0.70 22.65
C LEU A 222 -1.50 0.20 23.75
N ILE A 223 -1.38 1.52 23.64
CA ILE A 223 -1.98 2.47 24.58
C ILE A 223 -3.51 2.45 24.46
N ASP A 224 -4.04 2.49 23.23
CA ASP A 224 -5.48 2.41 22.98
C ASP A 224 -6.05 1.11 23.58
N CYS A 225 -5.37 -0.03 23.36
CA CYS A 225 -5.73 -1.32 23.96
C CYS A 225 -5.81 -1.26 25.49
N CYS A 226 -4.85 -0.61 26.14
CA CYS A 226 -4.82 -0.50 27.60
C CYS A 226 -5.95 0.40 28.12
N GLY A 227 -6.26 1.47 27.39
CA GLY A 227 -7.39 2.35 27.68
C GLY A 227 -8.71 1.60 27.61
N ASP A 228 -8.96 0.90 26.50
CA ASP A 228 -10.19 0.13 26.27
C ASP A 228 -10.37 -1.00 27.30
N ALA A 229 -9.28 -1.62 27.75
CA ALA A 229 -9.30 -2.69 28.74
C ALA A 229 -9.23 -2.19 30.21
N LEU A 230 -9.18 -0.88 30.45
CA LEU A 230 -9.02 -0.28 31.77
C LEU A 230 -7.80 -0.82 32.55
N MET A 231 -6.67 -0.99 31.84
CA MET A 231 -5.41 -1.50 32.40
C MET A 231 -4.34 -0.40 32.45
N PRO A 232 -4.41 0.56 33.40
CA PRO A 232 -3.51 1.70 33.46
C PRO A 232 -2.04 1.31 33.70
N ASP A 233 -1.79 0.23 34.44
CA ASP A 233 -0.44 -0.24 34.74
C ASP A 233 0.34 -0.63 33.47
N LEU A 234 -0.33 -1.34 32.55
CA LEU A 234 0.23 -1.68 31.24
C LEU A 234 0.43 -0.45 30.37
N ALA A 235 -0.48 0.53 30.42
CA ALA A 235 -0.29 1.79 29.70
C ALA A 235 0.98 2.52 30.19
N PHE A 236 1.23 2.55 31.51
CA PHE A 236 2.46 3.13 32.08
C PHE A 236 3.73 2.37 31.69
N GLU A 237 3.66 1.05 31.53
CA GLU A 237 4.76 0.26 30.95
C GLU A 237 5.05 0.67 29.51
N VAL A 238 4.02 0.81 28.68
CA VAL A 238 4.17 1.27 27.29
C VAL A 238 4.80 2.67 27.23
N PHE A 239 4.38 3.61 28.09
CA PHE A 239 4.99 4.94 28.15
C PHE A 239 6.47 4.92 28.57
N ARG A 240 6.86 3.99 29.45
CA ARG A 240 8.27 3.80 29.82
C ARG A 240 9.08 3.25 28.65
N GLU A 241 8.52 2.30 27.90
CA GLU A 241 9.12 1.76 26.69
C GLU A 241 9.33 2.87 25.64
N ILE A 242 8.33 3.70 25.33
CA ILE A 242 8.48 4.81 24.36
C ILE A 242 9.70 5.70 24.67
N LYS A 243 9.92 6.00 25.96
CA LYS A 243 11.10 6.77 26.42
C LYS A 243 12.41 5.99 26.21
N HIS A 244 12.42 4.69 26.51
CA HIS A 244 13.58 3.82 26.33
C HIS A 244 14.03 3.76 24.86
N TRP A 245 13.08 3.70 23.92
CA TRP A 245 13.36 3.69 22.48
C TRP A 245 13.69 5.08 21.90
N ASN A 246 13.74 6.12 22.75
CA ASN A 246 14.03 7.51 22.38
C ASN A 246 13.14 8.05 21.24
N LEU A 247 11.92 7.51 21.13
CA LEU A 247 10.93 8.00 20.18
C LEU A 247 10.32 9.27 20.77
N LYS A 248 10.50 10.41 20.07
CA LYS A 248 9.92 11.68 20.52
C LYS A 248 8.40 11.51 20.64
N PRO A 249 7.81 11.69 21.84
CA PRO A 249 6.38 11.57 22.07
C PRO A 249 5.66 12.80 21.50
N ASN A 250 5.68 12.95 20.18
CA ASN A 250 4.84 13.92 19.51
C ASN A 250 3.68 13.15 18.88
N VAL A 251 2.45 13.54 19.27
CA VAL A 251 1.12 13.12 18.78
C VAL A 251 0.27 12.22 19.72
N ILE A 252 0.80 11.61 20.80
CA ILE A 252 -0.05 10.77 21.69
C ILE A 252 -0.80 11.61 22.77
N ALA A 253 -0.50 12.90 22.91
CA ALA A 253 -1.07 13.76 23.97
C ALA A 253 -2.37 14.51 23.60
N THR A 254 -3.22 14.00 22.70
CA THR A 254 -4.46 14.71 22.31
C THR A 254 -5.73 13.87 22.36
N ILE A 255 -5.72 12.74 23.06
CA ILE A 255 -6.95 12.07 23.47
C ILE A 255 -7.12 12.31 24.97
N ASN A 256 -7.54 13.53 25.30
CA ASN A 256 -8.27 13.87 26.53
C ASN A 256 -9.68 14.27 26.11
#